data_AF-K5X4A9-F1
#
_entry.id   AF-K5X4A9-F1
#
_cell.length_a   1.000
_cell.length_b   1.000
_cell.length_c   1.000
_cell.angle_alpha   90.00
_cell.angle_beta   90.00
_cell.angle_gamma   90.00
#
_symmetry.space_group_name_H-M   'P 1'
#
loop_
_entity.id
_entity.type
_entity.pdbx_description
1 polymer ?
#
loop_
_entity_poly.entity_id
_entity_poly.type
_entity_poly.pdbx_seq_one_letter_code
_entity_poly.pdbx_strand_id
1 'polypeptide(L)'
;MTFNNNGRRYFWRKNKIQQLNLYNDNNTENPIATYERSKRRVIDGGLKSFPASLTLNDEATEIQDIIVISLLVIEGRIRGDFRPGSYRKSLSLWPDTIDTVANRW
;
A
#
# COMPACT_ATOMS: atom_id res chain seq x y z
N MET A 1 -1.01 -7.76 0.72
CA MET A 1 -0.21 -7.80 -0.52
C MET A 1 1.25 -7.85 -0.11
N THR A 2 2.07 -8.59 -0.84
CA THR A 2 3.50 -8.75 -0.56
C THR A 2 4.28 -8.56 -1.85
N PHE A 3 5.48 -7.99 -1.77
CA PHE A 3 6.41 -7.88 -2.89
C PHE A 3 7.85 -7.97 -2.39
N ASN A 4 8.77 -8.28 -3.30
CA ASN A 4 10.21 -8.31 -3.02
C ASN A 4 10.89 -7.17 -3.77
N ASN A 5 11.90 -6.55 -3.15
CA ASN A 5 12.77 -5.57 -3.78
C ASN A 5 14.17 -5.65 -3.17
N ASN A 6 15.22 -5.75 -3.98
CA ASN A 6 16.62 -5.82 -3.53
C ASN A 6 16.87 -6.86 -2.41
N GLY A 7 16.28 -8.04 -2.54
CA GLY A 7 16.42 -9.12 -1.55
C GLY A 7 15.66 -8.90 -0.23
N ARG A 8 14.93 -7.79 -0.08
CA ARG A 8 14.05 -7.52 1.06
C ARG A 8 12.60 -7.82 0.68
N ARG A 9 11.86 -8.39 1.62
CA ARG A 9 10.45 -8.69 1.47
C ARG A 9 9.62 -7.65 2.20
N TYR A 10 8.60 -7.13 1.52
CA TYR A 10 7.69 -6.14 2.06
C TYR A 10 6.25 -6.62 2.02
N PHE A 11 5.45 -6.23 3.02
CA PHE A 11 4.04 -6.62 3.07
C PHE A 11 3.15 -5.54 3.65
N TRP A 12 2.01 -5.35 2.97
CA TRP A 12 0.94 -4.48 3.41
C TRP A 12 0.01 -5.19 4.39
N ARG A 13 -0.32 -4.54 5.50
CA ARG A 13 -1.24 -5.01 6.53
C ARG A 13 -2.15 -3.87 7.00
N LYS A 14 -3.43 -4.17 7.23
CA LYS A 14 -4.33 -3.23 7.92
C LYS A 14 -4.07 -3.23 9.42
N ASN A 15 -4.02 -2.05 10.02
CA ASN A 15 -3.99 -1.92 11.49
C ASN A 15 -5.41 -1.83 12.08
N LYS A 16 -5.50 -1.76 13.42
CA LYS A 16 -6.77 -1.72 14.15
C LYS A 16 -7.64 -0.50 13.84
N ILE A 17 -7.04 0.59 13.34
CA ILE A 17 -7.73 1.82 12.95
C ILE A 17 -7.94 1.94 11.43
N GLN A 18 -7.87 0.80 10.71
CA GLN A 18 -8.13 0.69 9.27
C GLN A 18 -7.14 1.43 8.35
N GLN A 19 -6.00 1.88 8.87
CA GLN A 19 -4.89 2.36 8.03
C GLN A 19 -4.18 1.15 7.39
N LEU A 20 -3.57 1.38 6.22
CA LEU A 20 -2.73 0.40 5.55
C LEU A 20 -1.26 0.71 5.85
N ASN A 21 -0.58 -0.24 6.45
CA ASN A 21 0.82 -0.11 6.82
C ASN A 21 1.66 -1.07 5.99
N LEU A 22 2.79 -0.57 5.47
CA LEU A 22 3.79 -1.38 4.78
C LEU A 22 4.92 -1.68 5.75
N TYR A 23 5.26 -2.96 5.87
CA TYR A 23 6.34 -3.44 6.72
C TYR A 23 7.42 -4.10 5.89
N ASN A 24 8.65 -4.03 6.39
CA ASN A 24 9.74 -4.92 6.00
C ASN A 24 9.65 -6.19 6.86
N ASP A 25 9.85 -7.36 6.27
CA ASP A 25 9.93 -8.66 6.97
C ASP A 25 10.90 -8.60 8.16
N ASN A 26 12.04 -7.94 7.98
CA ASN A 26 13.05 -7.80 9.03
C ASN A 26 12.65 -6.84 10.18
N ASN A 27 11.59 -6.04 10.01
CA ASN A 27 11.07 -5.12 11.04
C ASN A 27 9.55 -5.00 10.95
N THR A 28 8.86 -5.93 11.62
CA THR A 28 7.39 -6.02 11.57
C THR A 28 6.67 -5.12 12.57
N GLU A 29 7.42 -4.46 13.46
CA GLU A 29 6.86 -3.55 14.47
C GLU A 29 6.76 -2.12 13.93
N ASN A 30 7.73 -1.69 13.12
CA ASN A 30 7.81 -0.34 12.60
C ASN A 30 7.51 -0.30 11.11
N PRO A 31 6.36 0.26 10.69
CA PRO A 31 6.04 0.36 9.28
C PRO A 31 6.94 1.38 8.59
N ILE A 32 7.34 1.05 7.36
CA ILE A 32 8.11 1.96 6.50
C ILE A 32 7.22 2.94 5.74
N ALA A 33 5.94 2.57 5.56
CA ALA A 33 4.93 3.46 5.01
C ALA A 33 3.58 3.27 5.70
N THR A 34 2.83 4.36 5.88
CA THR A 34 1.48 4.35 6.45
C THR A 34 0.55 5.14 5.54
N TYR A 35 -0.46 4.47 5.00
CA TYR A 35 -1.53 5.07 4.22
C TYR A 35 -2.80 5.20 5.05
N GLU A 36 -3.34 6.41 5.03
CA GLU A 36 -4.64 6.72 5.59
C GLU A 36 -5.60 7.15 4.47
N ARG A 37 -6.72 6.45 4.37
CA ARG A 37 -7.75 6.76 3.37
C ARG A 37 -8.45 8.08 3.74
N SER A 38 -8.83 8.83 2.71
CA SER A 38 -9.67 10.02 2.86
C SER A 38 -10.92 9.71 3.67
N LYS A 39 -11.29 10.60 4.59
CA LYS A 39 -12.44 10.41 5.48
C LYS A 39 -13.16 11.73 5.72
N ARG A 40 -14.46 11.65 5.99
CA ARG A 40 -15.29 12.79 6.38
C ARG A 40 -15.68 12.63 7.85
N ARG A 41 -15.51 13.66 8.66
CA ARG A 41 -15.85 13.65 10.09
C ARG A 41 -16.55 14.94 10.48
N VAL A 42 -17.48 14.86 11.42
CA VAL A 42 -18.06 16.04 12.06
C VAL A 42 -17.10 16.48 13.16
N ILE A 43 -16.68 17.75 13.12
CA ILE A 43 -15.79 18.38 14.10
C ILE A 43 -16.37 19.76 14.39
N ASP A 44 -16.64 20.02 15.67
CA ASP A 44 -17.22 21.29 16.15
C ASP A 44 -18.53 21.66 15.41
N GLY A 45 -19.38 20.65 15.15
CA GLY A 45 -20.64 20.83 14.41
C GLY A 45 -20.49 20.99 12.89
N GLY A 46 -19.26 21.16 12.39
CA GLY A 46 -18.96 21.28 10.97
C GLY A 46 -18.49 19.96 10.34
N LEU A 47 -19.00 19.64 9.14
CA LEU A 47 -18.57 18.46 8.41
C LEU A 47 -17.25 18.73 7.68
N LYS A 48 -16.14 18.20 8.20
CA LYS A 48 -14.78 18.36 7.65
C LYS A 48 -14.35 17.14 6.84
N SER A 49 -13.71 17.40 5.70
CA SER A 49 -13.09 16.38 4.85
C SER A 49 -11.59 16.33 5.11
N PHE A 50 -11.06 15.13 5.28
CA PHE A 50 -9.63 14.86 5.42
C PHE A 50 -9.14 14.18 4.14
N PRO A 51 -8.10 14.72 3.48
CA PRO A 51 -7.53 14.09 2.30
C PRO A 51 -6.89 12.74 2.67
N ALA A 52 -6.74 11.88 1.67
CA ALA A 52 -5.91 10.69 1.85
C ALA A 52 -4.45 11.11 2.03
N SER A 53 -3.70 10.39 2.85
CA SER A 53 -2.27 10.65 3.08
C SER A 53 -1.48 9.36 3.01
N LEU A 54 -0.25 9.47 2.50
CA LEU A 54 0.75 8.41 2.52
C LEU A 54 2.00 9.00 3.17
N THR A 55 2.34 8.51 4.37
CA THR A 55 3.55 8.89 5.08
C THR A 55 4.62 7.84 4.86
N LEU A 56 5.82 8.27 4.49
CA LEU A 56 6.99 7.43 4.26
C LEU A 56 8.06 7.74 5.30
N ASN A 57 8.85 6.74 5.70
CA ASN A 57 10.10 6.96 6.42
C ASN A 57 11.29 7.00 5.43
N ASP A 58 12.49 7.21 5.95
CA ASP A 58 13.70 7.33 5.12
C ASP A 58 13.96 6.07 4.28
N GLU A 59 13.76 4.87 4.84
CA GLU A 59 13.91 3.59 4.11
C GLU A 59 12.96 3.49 2.92
N ALA A 60 11.75 4.02 3.04
CA ALA A 60 10.74 3.98 2.00
C ALA A 60 11.03 4.94 0.83
N THR A 61 11.91 5.93 1.00
CA THR A 61 12.24 6.91 -0.05
C THR A 61 12.87 6.25 -1.28
N GLU A 62 13.75 5.26 -1.07
CA GLU A 62 14.44 4.56 -2.16
C GLU A 62 13.50 3.72 -3.05
N ILE A 63 12.35 3.33 -2.51
CA ILE A 63 11.38 2.44 -3.17
C ILE A 63 10.01 3.09 -3.32
N GLN A 64 9.94 4.42 -3.23
CA GLN A 64 8.69 5.19 -3.18
C GLN A 64 7.73 4.85 -4.32
N ASP A 65 8.23 4.70 -5.55
CA ASP A 65 7.40 4.38 -6.72
C ASP A 65 6.73 3.00 -6.57
N ILE A 66 7.46 2.00 -6.09
CA ILE A 66 6.95 0.64 -5.84
C ILE A 66 5.90 0.69 -4.71
N ILE A 67 6.11 1.51 -3.68
CA ILE A 67 5.15 1.71 -2.59
C ILE A 67 3.85 2.29 -3.13
N VAL A 68 3.91 3.34 -3.96
CA VAL A 68 2.71 3.97 -4.53
C VAL A 68 1.95 2.99 -5.42
N ILE A 69 2.65 2.26 -6.30
CA ILE A 69 2.01 1.28 -7.20
C ILE A 69 1.37 0.15 -6.39
N SER A 70 2.10 -0.43 -5.44
CA SER A 70 1.59 -1.54 -4.62
C SER A 70 0.42 -1.09 -3.73
N LEU A 71 0.46 0.15 -3.23
CA LEU A 71 -0.65 0.77 -2.52
C LEU A 71 -1.90 0.84 -3.41
N LEU A 72 -1.79 1.38 -4.63
CA LEU A 72 -2.94 1.47 -5.55
C LEU A 72 -3.55 0.09 -5.84
N VAL A 73 -2.71 -0.94 -5.99
CA VAL A 73 -3.18 -2.32 -6.18
C VAL A 73 -3.96 -2.84 -4.97
N ILE A 74 -3.41 -2.73 -3.75
CA ILE A 74 -4.11 -3.24 -2.57
C ILE A 74 -5.36 -2.41 -2.24
N GLU A 75 -5.31 -1.09 -2.46
CA GLU A 75 -6.43 -0.18 -2.24
C GLU A 75 -7.59 -0.50 -3.17
N GLY A 76 -7.31 -0.67 -4.48
CA GLY A 76 -8.28 -1.11 -5.47
C GLY A 76 -8.87 -2.48 -5.14
N ARG A 77 -8.05 -3.42 -4.63
CA ARG A 77 -8.56 -4.72 -4.15
C ARG A 77 -9.51 -4.57 -2.97
N ILE A 78 -9.17 -3.71 -2.01
CA ILE A 78 -10.02 -3.44 -0.84
C ILE A 78 -11.34 -2.78 -1.24
N ARG A 79 -11.38 -1.95 -2.28
CA ARG A 79 -12.62 -1.34 -2.79
C ARG A 79 -13.49 -2.30 -3.62
N GLY A 80 -12.93 -3.42 -4.07
CA GLY A 80 -13.57 -4.27 -5.08
C GLY A 80 -13.42 -3.73 -6.51
N ASP A 81 -12.65 -2.65 -6.70
CA ASP A 81 -12.38 -2.01 -8.00
C ASP A 81 -11.25 -2.70 -8.77
N PHE A 82 -10.58 -3.69 -8.16
CA PHE A 82 -9.46 -4.38 -8.77
C PHE A 82 -9.91 -5.27 -9.93
N ARG A 83 -9.64 -4.80 -11.15
CA ARG A 83 -9.71 -5.61 -12.37
C ARG A 83 -8.30 -6.09 -12.72
N PRO A 84 -8.02 -7.41 -12.72
CA PRO A 84 -6.68 -7.96 -12.96
C PRO A 84 -6.01 -7.47 -14.26
N GLY A 85 -6.80 -7.08 -15.28
CA GLY A 85 -6.29 -6.56 -16.55
C GLY A 85 -5.83 -5.09 -16.54
N SER A 86 -6.35 -4.24 -15.64
CA SER A 86 -6.12 -2.79 -15.68
C SER A 86 -4.72 -2.38 -15.22
N TYR A 87 -4.08 -3.20 -14.38
CA TYR A 87 -2.74 -2.94 -13.84
C TYR A 87 -1.66 -3.82 -14.47
N ARG A 88 -2.05 -4.73 -15.38
CA ARG A 88 -1.16 -5.73 -15.99
C ARG A 88 -0.06 -5.10 -16.85
N LYS A 89 -0.35 -4.00 -17.55
CA LYS A 89 0.64 -3.21 -18.32
C LYS A 89 1.66 -2.50 -17.41
N SER A 90 1.21 -1.97 -16.28
CA SER A 90 2.07 -1.28 -15.32
C SER A 90 2.97 -2.25 -14.56
N LEU A 91 2.44 -3.43 -14.21
CA LEU A 91 3.15 -4.50 -13.54
C LEU A 91 4.10 -5.27 -14.48
N SER A 92 3.80 -5.37 -15.78
CA SER A 92 4.67 -6.03 -16.77
C SER A 92 5.97 -5.27 -17.07
N LEU A 93 6.07 -4.00 -16.66
CA LEU A 93 7.31 -3.22 -16.78
C LEU A 93 8.35 -3.59 -15.69
N TRP A 94 7.96 -4.41 -14.70
CA TRP A 94 8.77 -4.76 -13.54
C TRP A 94 8.67 -6.28 -13.27
N PRO A 95 9.32 -7.12 -14.10
CA PRO A 95 9.15 -8.57 -14.06
C PRO A 95 9.48 -9.20 -12.70
N ASP A 96 10.45 -8.65 -11.97
CA ASP A 96 10.89 -9.17 -10.66
C ASP A 96 9.87 -8.91 -9.53
N THR A 97 8.86 -8.08 -9.76
CA THR A 97 7.81 -7.75 -8.78
C THR A 97 6.58 -8.66 -8.91
N ILE A 98 6.49 -9.48 -9.97
CA ILE A 98 5.29 -10.25 -10.33
C ILE A 98 5.13 -11.52 -9.49
N ASP A 99 6.21 -12.16 -9.05
CA ASP A 99 6.18 -13.53 -8.51
C ASP A 99 5.37 -13.71 -7.20
N THR A 100 4.97 -12.62 -6.54
CA THR A 100 4.28 -12.69 -5.24
C THR A 100 2.82 -12.19 -5.27
N VAL A 101 2.32 -11.74 -6.43
CA VAL A 101 1.02 -11.02 -6.51
C VAL A 101 -0.16 -11.93 -6.86
N ALA A 102 0.09 -13.13 -7.40
CA ALA A 102 -0.93 -13.99 -8.01
C ALA A 102 -1.31 -15.27 -7.24
N ASN A 103 -0.46 -15.80 -6.33
CA ASN A 103 -0.69 -17.12 -5.74
C ASN A 103 -0.61 -17.09 -4.21
N ARG A 104 -1.75 -16.92 -3.55
CA ARG A 104 -2.13 -17.47 -2.22
C ARG A 104 -3.34 -16.72 -1.69
N TRP A 105 -4.54 -17.22 -2.01
CA TRP A 105 -5.70 -17.42 -1.13
C TRP A 105 -6.56 -18.49 -1.79
#